data_AF-A0A3B9ELJ8-F1
#
_entry.id   AF-A0A3B9ELJ8-F1
#
_cell.length_a   1.000
_cell.length_b   1.000
_cell.length_c   1.000
_cell.angle_alpha   90.00
_cell.angle_beta   90.00
_cell.angle_gamma   90.00
#
_symmetry.space_group_name_H-M   'P 1'
#
loop_
_entity.id
_entity.type
_entity.pdbx_description
1 polymer ?
#
loop_
_entity_poly.entity_id
_entity_poly.type
_entity_poly.pdbx_seq_one_letter_code
_entity_poly.pdbx_strand_id
1 'polypeptide(L)'
;ADGAWFFDLLKKETDISEMRETLIFGQAYAGGSPLDPTAAVAALPDDAEICGCNGVCKGTIVQAITDKGLTGVDDVRAHTKASSSCGTCTGLVEQLLAVTLGDAFQPDAVQPMCGCTDMGHDDVRRMIVAQELKSIPAVLQELNWKTSCGCAKCRPALNYYLLATWPGEYVDDKQSRFINERVHANIQKDGTYSVVPRMWGGITTPDELRAIADVADKFQIPTVKVTGGQRIDLLGVKKEDLPAVWADLNAAGMVSGHAYGKSLRTVKTCVGTDWCRFGTQDSTGLGIKLEKFMWGSWTPHKVKLGVSGCPRNCAEATCKDIGVVCVDSGYEIHFAGAAGMHVKGTEVLCTVETEAEVLEYIGALTQLYREQGRYLERIYKWADRVGLKVAQEQVVEDAERRKELNARFVYSQQFMQNDPWAERAQGKDAEEFTSFRLSQFGKVA
;
A
#
# COMPACT_ATOMS: atom_id res chain seq x y z
N ALA A 1 19.98 -10.31 -9.65
CA ALA A 1 20.35 -9.06 -10.35
C ALA A 1 20.21 -9.23 -11.87
N ASP A 2 20.43 -10.44 -12.39
CA ASP A 2 20.63 -10.73 -13.82
C ASP A 2 19.34 -11.00 -14.64
N GLY A 3 18.16 -10.85 -14.04
CA GLY A 3 16.90 -11.19 -14.71
C GLY A 3 16.64 -10.40 -16.00
N ALA A 4 17.05 -9.13 -16.05
CA ALA A 4 16.95 -8.31 -17.25
C ALA A 4 17.87 -8.81 -18.37
N TRP A 5 19.09 -9.26 -18.03
CA TRP A 5 20.06 -9.82 -18.97
C TRP A 5 19.57 -11.14 -19.58
N PHE A 6 19.06 -12.06 -18.76
CA PHE A 6 18.49 -13.31 -19.27
C PHE A 6 17.28 -13.08 -20.19
N PHE A 7 16.43 -12.10 -19.85
CA PHE A 7 15.27 -11.76 -20.68
C PHE A 7 15.66 -11.15 -22.04
N ASP A 8 16.72 -10.33 -22.06
CA ASP A 8 17.27 -9.77 -23.29
C ASP A 8 17.87 -10.86 -24.20
N LEU A 9 18.62 -11.82 -23.64
CA LEU A 9 19.15 -12.98 -24.38
C LEU A 9 18.03 -13.81 -25.02
N LEU A 10 16.92 -14.04 -24.30
CA LEU A 10 15.75 -14.75 -24.82
C LEU A 10 15.08 -13.99 -25.96
N LYS A 11 14.90 -12.67 -25.83
CA LYS A 11 14.23 -11.84 -26.83
C LYS A 11 15.04 -11.73 -28.12
N LYS A 12 16.37 -11.69 -28.01
CA LYS A 12 17.31 -11.61 -29.13
C LYS A 12 17.60 -12.96 -29.79
N GLU A 13 17.06 -14.06 -29.23
CA GLU A 13 17.40 -15.43 -29.63
C GLU A 13 18.91 -15.65 -29.68
N THR A 14 19.64 -15.04 -28.74
CA THR A 14 21.10 -15.07 -28.71
C THR A 14 21.60 -16.50 -28.53
N ASP A 15 22.54 -16.94 -29.37
CA ASP A 15 23.22 -18.22 -29.17
C ASP A 15 24.08 -18.15 -27.90
N ILE A 16 23.67 -18.89 -26.87
CA ILE A 16 24.34 -18.94 -25.57
C ILE A 16 25.38 -20.06 -25.48
N SER A 17 25.66 -20.78 -26.57
CA SER A 17 26.54 -21.96 -26.55
C SER A 17 27.93 -21.65 -25.97
N GLU A 18 28.49 -20.49 -26.28
CA GLU A 18 29.81 -20.07 -25.81
C GLU A 18 29.85 -19.64 -24.33
N MET A 19 28.72 -19.21 -23.76
CA MET A 19 28.60 -18.72 -22.38
C MET A 19 27.79 -19.67 -21.48
N ARG A 20 27.44 -20.86 -21.98
CA ARG A 20 26.52 -21.80 -21.31
C ARG A 20 26.99 -22.23 -19.93
N GLU A 21 28.28 -22.49 -19.78
CA GLU A 21 28.87 -22.99 -18.52
C GLU A 21 28.96 -21.89 -17.46
N THR A 22 29.01 -20.63 -17.87
CA THR A 22 29.14 -19.47 -16.99
C THR A 22 27.82 -18.74 -16.75
N LEU A 23 26.79 -19.04 -17.55
CA LEU A 23 25.47 -18.41 -17.53
C LEU A 23 24.80 -18.42 -16.15
N ILE A 24 24.97 -19.52 -15.39
CA ILE A 24 24.38 -19.71 -14.06
C ILE A 24 24.94 -18.76 -13.01
N PHE A 25 26.15 -18.25 -13.23
CA PHE A 25 26.84 -17.34 -12.32
C PHE A 25 26.51 -15.86 -12.61
N GLY A 26 25.72 -15.58 -13.64
CA GLY A 26 25.25 -14.24 -13.99
C GLY A 26 26.18 -13.50 -14.96
N GLN A 27 25.76 -12.29 -15.33
CA GLN A 27 26.39 -11.50 -16.40
C GLN A 27 27.88 -11.21 -16.13
N ALA A 28 28.23 -11.04 -14.85
CA ALA A 28 29.59 -10.75 -14.39
C ALA A 28 30.58 -11.94 -14.47
N TYR A 29 30.09 -13.15 -14.77
CA TYR A 29 30.93 -14.36 -14.86
C TYR A 29 30.94 -14.95 -16.28
N ALA A 30 30.04 -14.51 -17.15
CA ALA A 30 29.98 -14.86 -18.57
C ALA A 30 30.95 -14.05 -19.46
N GLY A 31 32.02 -13.49 -18.88
CA GLY A 31 33.09 -12.77 -19.60
C GLY A 31 33.05 -11.24 -19.49
N GLY A 32 32.13 -10.65 -18.73
CA GLY A 32 32.19 -9.23 -18.35
C GLY A 32 32.79 -9.08 -16.96
N SER A 33 33.79 -8.21 -16.77
CA SER A 33 34.18 -7.79 -15.41
C SER A 33 32.94 -7.32 -14.64
N PRO A 34 32.87 -7.48 -13.30
CA PRO A 34 31.81 -6.88 -12.52
C PRO A 34 31.94 -5.36 -12.67
N LEU A 35 31.14 -4.81 -13.58
CA LEU A 35 31.04 -3.38 -13.77
C LEU A 35 30.36 -2.83 -12.50
N ASP A 36 30.84 -1.68 -12.03
CA ASP A 36 30.03 -0.80 -11.18
C ASP A 36 28.58 -0.81 -11.70
N PRO A 37 27.56 -0.98 -10.85
CA PRO A 37 26.15 -0.98 -11.28
C PRO A 37 25.81 0.15 -12.26
N THR A 38 26.46 1.31 -12.08
CA THR A 38 26.36 2.49 -12.94
C THR A 38 27.02 2.26 -14.30
N ALA A 39 28.21 1.64 -14.33
CA ALA A 39 28.93 1.26 -15.53
C ALA A 39 28.25 0.11 -16.32
N ALA A 40 27.56 -0.80 -15.63
CA ALA A 40 26.78 -1.86 -16.27
C ALA A 40 25.61 -1.29 -17.09
N VAL A 41 24.91 -0.28 -16.57
CA VAL A 41 23.84 0.43 -17.28
C VAL A 41 24.39 1.34 -18.38
N ALA A 42 25.54 1.98 -18.15
CA ALA A 42 26.23 2.74 -19.18
C ALA A 42 26.63 1.88 -20.39
N ALA A 43 26.96 0.60 -20.18
CA ALA A 43 27.37 -0.33 -21.23
C ALA A 43 26.22 -0.93 -22.06
N LEU A 44 24.95 -0.76 -21.64
CA LEU A 44 23.80 -1.26 -22.40
C LEU A 44 23.68 -0.53 -23.77
N PRO A 45 23.29 -1.21 -24.86
CA PRO A 45 23.01 -0.55 -26.13
C PRO A 45 21.75 0.33 -26.05
N ASP A 46 21.61 1.30 -26.95
CA ASP A 46 20.49 2.26 -26.92
C ASP A 46 19.13 1.61 -27.17
N ASP A 47 19.09 0.49 -27.87
CA ASP A 47 17.89 -0.32 -28.10
C ASP A 47 17.57 -1.27 -26.94
N ALA A 48 18.40 -1.31 -25.89
CA ALA A 48 18.14 -2.13 -24.71
C ALA A 48 16.87 -1.64 -24.01
N GLU A 49 15.95 -2.56 -23.79
CA GLU A 49 14.67 -2.26 -23.15
C GLU A 49 14.86 -2.05 -21.65
N ILE A 50 14.54 -0.85 -21.17
CA ILE A 50 14.64 -0.48 -19.75
C ILE A 50 13.28 -0.62 -19.08
N CYS A 51 12.19 -0.22 -19.75
CA CYS A 51 10.84 -0.29 -19.20
C CYS A 51 9.97 -1.31 -19.97
N GLY A 52 9.95 -2.55 -19.48
CA GLY A 52 9.15 -3.65 -20.04
C GLY A 52 7.66 -3.34 -20.28
N CYS A 53 7.02 -2.66 -19.31
CA CYS A 53 5.58 -2.41 -19.38
C CYS A 53 5.18 -1.34 -20.41
N ASN A 54 6.09 -0.45 -20.77
CA ASN A 54 5.84 0.64 -21.72
C ASN A 54 6.69 0.53 -22.99
N GLY A 55 7.52 -0.52 -23.11
CA GLY A 55 8.42 -0.73 -24.25
C GLY A 55 9.47 0.38 -24.42
N VAL A 56 9.93 1.01 -23.34
CA VAL A 56 10.86 2.15 -23.42
C VAL A 56 12.31 1.68 -23.34
N CYS A 57 13.10 2.05 -24.34
CA CYS A 57 14.52 1.69 -24.43
C CYS A 57 15.45 2.75 -23.82
N LYS A 58 16.70 2.36 -23.57
CA LYS A 58 17.74 3.24 -23.00
C LYS A 58 17.91 4.53 -23.80
N GLY A 59 18.04 4.44 -25.11
CA GLY A 59 18.26 5.58 -26.00
C GLY A 59 17.14 6.61 -25.90
N THR A 60 15.88 6.17 -25.78
CA THR A 60 14.73 7.06 -25.58
C THR A 60 14.83 7.84 -24.27
N ILE A 61 15.32 7.21 -23.21
CA ILE A 61 15.49 7.84 -21.89
C ILE A 61 16.65 8.83 -21.92
N VAL A 62 17.81 8.41 -22.42
CA VAL A 62 19.02 9.25 -22.52
C VAL A 62 18.74 10.47 -23.40
N GLN A 63 18.14 10.27 -24.58
CA GLN A 63 17.77 11.37 -25.47
C GLN A 63 16.82 12.36 -24.78
N ALA A 64 15.82 11.87 -24.05
CA ALA A 64 14.91 12.74 -23.32
C ALA A 64 15.62 13.54 -22.22
N ILE A 65 16.54 12.91 -21.48
CA ILE A 65 17.36 13.58 -20.45
C ILE A 65 18.18 14.71 -21.07
N THR A 66 18.89 14.44 -22.18
CA THR A 66 19.76 15.41 -22.82
C THR A 66 18.98 16.54 -23.52
N ASP A 67 17.97 16.22 -24.32
CA ASP A 67 17.24 17.22 -25.12
C ASP A 67 16.41 18.19 -24.27
N LYS A 68 15.93 17.71 -23.12
CA LYS A 68 15.00 18.46 -22.26
C LYS A 68 15.61 18.87 -20.93
N GLY A 69 16.87 18.54 -20.68
CA GLY A 69 17.57 18.85 -19.44
C GLY A 69 16.89 18.24 -18.20
N LEU A 70 16.42 16.99 -18.30
CA LEU A 70 15.67 16.35 -17.22
C LEU A 70 16.63 15.96 -16.09
N THR A 71 16.33 16.34 -14.85
CA THR A 71 17.22 16.08 -13.71
C THR A 71 16.66 15.08 -12.71
N GLY A 72 15.38 14.70 -12.83
CA GLY A 72 14.71 13.76 -11.93
C GLY A 72 13.99 12.61 -12.63
N VAL A 73 13.74 11.54 -11.86
CA VAL A 73 12.98 10.37 -12.32
C VAL A 73 11.55 10.75 -12.71
N ASP A 74 10.94 11.69 -12.01
CA ASP A 74 9.58 12.16 -12.29
C ASP A 74 9.49 12.89 -13.65
N ASP A 75 10.55 13.59 -14.04
CA ASP A 75 10.64 14.24 -15.35
C ASP A 75 10.77 13.19 -16.47
N VAL A 76 11.61 12.17 -16.25
CA VAL A 76 11.75 11.03 -17.17
C VAL A 76 10.40 10.31 -17.32
N ARG A 77 9.68 10.07 -16.22
CA ARG A 77 8.33 9.48 -16.24
C ARG A 77 7.36 10.31 -17.08
N ALA A 78 7.37 11.64 -16.91
CA ALA A 78 6.46 12.54 -17.62
C ALA A 78 6.71 12.56 -19.13
N HIS A 79 7.96 12.43 -19.57
CA HIS A 79 8.32 12.55 -20.99
C HIS A 79 8.48 11.24 -21.74
N THR A 80 8.81 10.15 -21.07
CA THR A 80 9.09 8.86 -21.73
C THR A 80 8.11 7.76 -21.33
N LYS A 81 7.34 7.96 -20.25
CA LYS A 81 6.58 6.92 -19.53
C LYS A 81 7.42 5.81 -18.90
N ALA A 82 8.76 5.80 -19.03
CA ALA A 82 9.58 4.87 -18.27
C ALA A 82 9.32 5.03 -16.76
N SER A 83 9.27 3.93 -16.01
CA SER A 83 8.96 3.91 -14.57
C SER A 83 7.55 4.38 -14.16
N SER A 84 6.67 4.78 -15.09
CA SER A 84 5.36 5.37 -14.75
C SER A 84 4.25 4.34 -14.43
N SER A 85 4.43 3.06 -14.81
CA SER A 85 3.40 2.03 -14.68
C SER A 85 3.64 1.09 -13.49
N CYS A 86 4.56 0.13 -13.60
CA CYS A 86 4.87 -0.82 -12.52
C CYS A 86 6.00 -0.32 -11.61
N GLY A 87 6.85 0.59 -12.09
CA GLY A 87 7.98 1.14 -11.33
C GLY A 87 9.16 0.19 -11.09
N THR A 88 9.12 -1.07 -11.58
CA THR A 88 10.23 -2.03 -11.40
C THR A 88 11.56 -1.53 -11.99
N CYS A 89 11.49 -0.75 -13.07
CA CYS A 89 12.67 -0.17 -13.72
C CYS A 89 13.16 1.16 -13.09
N THR A 90 12.57 1.62 -11.97
CA THR A 90 12.93 2.93 -11.37
C THR A 90 14.43 3.04 -11.11
N GLY A 91 15.05 2.03 -10.48
CA GLY A 91 16.47 2.05 -10.18
C GLY A 91 17.36 2.09 -11.43
N LEU A 92 16.94 1.46 -12.53
CA LEU A 92 17.65 1.57 -13.81
C LEU A 92 17.53 2.99 -14.40
N VAL A 93 16.38 3.64 -14.24
CA VAL A 93 16.20 5.03 -14.65
C VAL A 93 17.05 5.98 -13.81
N GLU A 94 17.14 5.76 -12.49
CA GLU A 94 18.03 6.52 -11.60
C GLU A 94 19.50 6.34 -11.99
N GLN A 95 19.92 5.12 -12.30
CA GLN A 95 21.26 4.85 -12.81
C GLN A 95 21.52 5.55 -14.16
N LEU A 96 20.55 5.56 -15.08
CA LEU A 96 20.66 6.30 -16.34
C LEU A 96 20.77 7.81 -16.12
N LEU A 97 20.02 8.38 -15.17
CA LEU A 97 20.16 9.78 -14.78
C LEU A 97 21.56 10.07 -14.22
N ALA A 98 22.04 9.22 -13.31
CA ALA A 98 23.38 9.34 -12.75
C ALA A 98 24.48 9.27 -13.83
N VAL A 99 24.38 8.33 -14.77
CA VAL A 99 25.32 8.19 -15.90
C VAL A 99 25.26 9.39 -16.84
N THR A 100 24.06 9.89 -17.14
CA THR A 100 23.86 10.93 -18.17
C THR A 100 24.18 12.33 -17.65
N LEU A 101 23.90 12.60 -16.37
CA LEU A 101 24.06 13.92 -15.75
C LEU A 101 25.34 14.05 -14.92
N GLY A 102 25.97 12.94 -14.53
CA GLY A 102 27.15 12.94 -13.65
C GLY A 102 26.86 13.67 -12.34
N ASP A 103 27.75 14.59 -11.96
CA ASP A 103 27.66 15.40 -10.74
C ASP A 103 26.42 16.32 -10.68
N ALA A 104 25.74 16.54 -11.81
CA ALA A 104 24.48 17.29 -11.84
C ALA A 104 23.28 16.47 -11.36
N PHE A 105 23.41 15.14 -11.27
CA PHE A 105 22.41 14.32 -10.59
C PHE A 105 22.61 14.41 -9.08
N GLN A 106 21.67 15.02 -8.39
CA GLN A 106 21.68 15.13 -6.93
C GLN A 106 20.68 14.13 -6.31
N PRO A 107 21.07 12.85 -6.10
CA PRO A 107 20.18 11.85 -5.51
C PRO A 107 19.76 12.22 -4.07
N ASP A 108 20.62 12.97 -3.36
CA ASP A 108 20.40 13.39 -1.98
C ASP A 108 19.62 14.69 -1.84
N ALA A 109 19.23 15.33 -2.95
CA ALA A 109 18.37 16.50 -2.90
C ALA A 109 17.00 16.13 -2.33
N VAL A 110 16.49 16.94 -1.40
CA VAL A 110 15.17 16.75 -0.79
C VAL A 110 14.12 16.72 -1.91
N GLN A 111 13.54 15.55 -2.12
CA GLN A 111 12.50 15.39 -3.12
C GLN A 111 11.21 16.06 -2.63
N PRO A 112 10.72 17.10 -3.32
CA PRO A 112 9.49 17.76 -2.92
C PRO A 112 8.32 16.78 -3.04
N MET A 113 7.32 16.92 -2.17
CA MET A 113 6.15 16.02 -2.23
C MET A 113 5.41 16.10 -3.58
N CYS A 114 5.41 17.28 -4.19
CA CYS A 114 4.85 17.57 -5.51
C CYS A 114 5.27 18.98 -5.96
N GLY A 115 4.96 19.37 -7.20
CA GLY A 115 5.28 20.71 -7.71
C GLY A 115 4.61 21.90 -7.01
N CYS A 116 3.72 21.66 -6.03
CA CYS A 116 3.08 22.71 -5.26
C CYS A 116 3.91 23.18 -4.04
N THR A 117 5.00 22.51 -3.69
CA THR A 117 5.86 22.86 -2.55
C THR A 117 7.32 22.50 -2.86
N ASP A 118 8.26 23.16 -2.19
CA ASP A 118 9.68 22.78 -2.22
C ASP A 118 10.06 21.83 -1.07
N MET A 119 9.11 21.55 -0.17
CA MET A 119 9.34 20.72 1.01
C MET A 119 9.14 19.24 0.72
N GLY A 120 10.01 18.42 1.31
CA GLY A 120 9.86 16.97 1.32
C GLY A 120 8.77 16.50 2.29
N HIS A 121 8.38 15.23 2.18
CA HIS A 121 7.38 14.65 3.07
C HIS A 121 7.76 14.76 4.55
N ASP A 122 9.02 14.51 4.89
CA ASP A 122 9.47 14.48 6.28
C ASP A 122 9.48 15.90 6.89
N ASP A 123 9.82 16.93 6.10
CA ASP A 123 9.76 18.33 6.53
C ASP A 123 8.33 18.77 6.81
N VAL A 124 7.41 18.50 5.89
CA VAL A 124 6.00 18.85 6.04
C VAL A 124 5.42 18.22 7.31
N ARG A 125 5.72 16.95 7.58
CA ARG A 125 5.26 16.27 8.79
C ARG A 125 5.82 16.91 10.07
N ARG A 126 7.12 17.23 10.08
CA ARG A 126 7.76 17.93 11.21
C ARG A 126 7.11 19.28 11.46
N MET A 127 6.85 20.05 10.40
CA MET A 127 6.21 21.37 10.51
C MET A 127 4.76 21.29 10.99
N ILE A 128 3.98 20.29 10.55
CA ILE A 128 2.62 20.05 11.05
C ILE A 128 2.61 19.95 12.58
N VAL A 129 3.55 19.20 13.16
CA VAL A 129 3.68 19.06 14.61
C VAL A 129 4.21 20.35 15.24
N ALA A 130 5.33 20.88 14.73
CA ALA A 130 6.05 22.00 15.33
C ALA A 130 5.25 23.31 15.36
N GLN A 131 4.37 23.52 14.38
CA GLN A 131 3.50 24.70 14.29
C GLN A 131 2.04 24.40 14.66
N GLU A 132 1.75 23.19 15.18
CA GLU A 132 0.39 22.76 15.56
C GLU A 132 -0.65 22.97 14.45
N LEU A 133 -0.29 22.64 13.20
CA LEU A 133 -1.16 22.85 12.04
C LEU A 133 -2.24 21.78 11.99
N LYS A 134 -3.51 22.17 12.18
CA LYS A 134 -4.65 21.24 12.34
C LYS A 134 -5.62 21.23 11.16
N SER A 135 -5.27 21.83 10.02
CA SER A 135 -6.11 21.78 8.81
C SER A 135 -5.27 21.87 7.53
N ILE A 136 -5.78 21.31 6.43
CA ILE A 136 -5.10 21.43 5.12
C ILE A 136 -4.89 22.91 4.76
N PRO A 137 -5.89 23.81 4.85
CA PRO A 137 -5.67 25.24 4.57
C PRO A 137 -4.56 25.87 5.41
N ALA A 138 -4.48 25.57 6.71
CA ALA A 138 -3.41 26.08 7.58
C ALA A 138 -2.03 25.58 7.11
N VAL A 139 -1.92 24.30 6.73
CA VAL A 139 -0.67 23.76 6.18
C VAL A 139 -0.28 24.45 4.87
N LEU A 140 -1.24 24.63 3.96
CA LEU A 140 -0.98 25.29 2.68
C LEU A 140 -0.52 26.74 2.87
N GLN A 141 -1.14 27.46 3.81
CA GLN A 141 -0.81 28.86 4.10
C GLN A 141 0.55 29.00 4.79
N GLU A 142 0.74 28.35 5.93
CA GLU A 142 1.95 28.53 6.76
C GLU A 142 3.20 27.96 6.10
N LEU A 143 3.07 26.90 5.30
CA LEU A 143 4.20 26.30 4.59
C LEU A 143 4.37 26.83 3.16
N ASN A 144 3.75 27.98 2.83
CA ASN A 144 3.89 28.70 1.57
C ASN A 144 3.67 27.82 0.32
N TRP A 145 2.56 27.07 0.29
CA TRP A 145 2.21 26.30 -0.90
C TRP A 145 2.05 27.21 -2.11
N LYS A 146 2.63 26.81 -3.24
CA LYS A 146 2.57 27.54 -4.53
C LYS A 146 1.15 27.59 -5.12
N THR A 147 0.25 26.73 -4.64
CA THR A 147 -1.14 26.63 -5.12
C THR A 147 -2.12 26.76 -3.97
N SER A 148 -3.19 27.54 -4.15
CA SER A 148 -4.19 27.81 -3.11
C SER A 148 -5.02 26.60 -2.65
N CYS A 149 -5.15 25.56 -3.48
CA CYS A 149 -5.98 24.39 -3.18
C CYS A 149 -5.20 23.06 -3.13
N GLY A 150 -3.88 23.09 -3.33
CA GLY A 150 -3.07 21.89 -3.51
C GLY A 150 -3.39 21.14 -4.82
N CYS A 151 -2.91 19.90 -4.93
CA CYS A 151 -3.14 19.04 -6.09
C CYS A 151 -3.48 17.59 -5.68
N ALA A 152 -3.75 16.73 -6.66
CA ALA A 152 -4.06 15.31 -6.45
C ALA A 152 -2.93 14.49 -5.80
N LYS A 153 -1.69 15.01 -5.74
CA LYS A 153 -0.57 14.38 -5.02
C LYS A 153 -0.52 14.81 -3.55
N CYS A 154 -0.53 16.11 -3.26
CA CYS A 154 -0.35 16.60 -1.89
C CYS A 154 -1.60 16.52 -1.04
N ARG A 155 -2.81 16.73 -1.60
CA ARG A 155 -4.04 16.73 -0.81
C ARG A 155 -4.26 15.41 -0.05
N PRO A 156 -4.15 14.22 -0.69
CA PRO A 156 -4.25 12.96 0.04
C PRO A 156 -3.15 12.77 1.10
N ALA A 157 -1.92 13.20 0.81
CA ALA A 157 -0.81 13.12 1.74
C ALA A 157 -1.03 14.00 2.98
N LEU A 158 -1.44 15.25 2.78
CA LEU A 158 -1.76 16.19 3.86
C LEU A 158 -2.94 15.68 4.71
N ASN A 159 -4.00 15.19 4.06
CA ASN A 159 -5.14 14.58 4.76
C ASN A 159 -4.68 13.43 5.67
N TYR A 160 -3.85 12.52 5.14
CA TYR A 160 -3.31 11.41 5.92
C TYR A 160 -2.40 11.88 7.07
N TYR A 161 -1.50 12.84 6.82
CA TYR A 161 -0.59 13.34 7.87
C TYR A 161 -1.34 14.02 9.01
N LEU A 162 -2.35 14.83 8.69
CA LEU A 162 -3.19 15.45 9.72
C LEU A 162 -4.02 14.40 10.49
N LEU A 163 -4.57 13.39 9.81
CA LEU A 163 -5.28 12.28 10.47
C LEU A 163 -4.39 11.46 11.41
N ALA A 164 -3.14 11.23 11.01
CA ALA A 164 -2.18 10.46 11.81
C ALA A 164 -1.67 11.26 13.01
N THR A 165 -1.47 12.57 12.86
CA THR A 165 -0.93 13.45 13.90
C THR A 165 -1.99 13.92 14.89
N TRP A 166 -3.20 14.24 14.44
CA TRP A 166 -4.26 14.88 15.24
C TRP A 166 -5.55 14.05 15.31
N PRO A 167 -5.51 12.78 15.78
CA PRO A 167 -6.71 11.96 15.89
C PRO A 167 -7.71 12.57 16.88
N GLY A 168 -8.96 12.71 16.42
CA GLY A 168 -10.04 13.33 17.20
C GLY A 168 -10.13 14.86 17.08
N GLU A 169 -9.10 15.53 16.57
CA GLU A 169 -9.08 16.98 16.35
C GLU A 169 -9.20 17.35 14.87
N TYR A 170 -8.49 16.65 13.99
CA TYR A 170 -8.60 16.86 12.55
C TYR A 170 -9.81 16.15 11.97
N VAL A 171 -10.60 16.87 11.16
CA VAL A 171 -11.74 16.32 10.44
C VAL A 171 -11.28 15.85 9.05
N ASP A 172 -11.48 14.55 8.79
CA ASP A 172 -11.12 13.90 7.52
C ASP A 172 -11.73 14.62 6.31
N ASP A 173 -10.89 15.08 5.37
CA ASP A 173 -11.34 15.65 4.12
C ASP A 173 -11.57 14.54 3.07
N LYS A 174 -12.83 14.12 2.96
CA LYS A 174 -13.28 13.13 1.96
C LYS A 174 -12.87 13.49 0.53
N GLN A 175 -12.81 14.77 0.17
CA GLN A 175 -12.43 15.19 -1.19
C GLN A 175 -10.93 15.00 -1.46
N SER A 176 -10.12 14.97 -0.40
CA SER A 176 -8.70 14.66 -0.47
C SER A 176 -8.41 13.16 -0.53
N ARG A 177 -9.43 12.29 -0.53
CA ARG A 177 -9.26 10.85 -0.71
C ARG A 177 -9.42 10.42 -2.16
N PHE A 178 -8.70 9.37 -2.55
CA PHE A 178 -8.99 8.68 -3.80
C PHE A 178 -10.41 8.13 -3.78
N ILE A 179 -11.05 8.05 -4.95
CA ILE A 179 -12.45 7.58 -5.07
C ILE A 179 -12.69 6.28 -4.31
N ASN A 180 -11.76 5.33 -4.41
CA ASN A 180 -11.88 4.01 -3.77
C ASN A 180 -11.93 4.07 -2.24
N GLU A 181 -11.28 5.07 -1.65
CA GLU A 181 -11.25 5.30 -0.21
C GLU A 181 -12.43 6.17 0.22
N ARG A 182 -12.82 7.14 -0.61
CA ARG A 182 -13.96 8.02 -0.34
C ARG A 182 -15.27 7.25 -0.27
N VAL A 183 -15.51 6.32 -1.19
CA VAL A 183 -16.73 5.51 -1.26
C VAL A 183 -16.52 4.08 -0.79
N HIS A 184 -15.35 3.72 -0.25
CA HIS A 184 -15.08 2.37 0.29
C HIS A 184 -15.43 1.20 -0.66
N ALA A 185 -15.34 1.45 -1.97
CA ALA A 185 -15.62 0.52 -3.06
C ALA A 185 -14.68 0.83 -4.24
N ASN A 186 -14.20 -0.17 -4.97
CA ASN A 186 -13.18 0.06 -6.00
C ASN A 186 -13.79 0.32 -7.38
N ILE A 187 -13.45 1.44 -8.00
CA ILE A 187 -13.84 1.72 -9.38
C ILE A 187 -13.20 0.72 -10.35
N GLN A 188 -14.02 0.19 -11.25
CA GLN A 188 -13.66 -0.79 -12.27
C GLN A 188 -13.48 -0.11 -13.63
N LYS A 189 -12.98 -0.87 -14.61
CA LYS A 189 -12.65 -0.35 -15.95
C LYS A 189 -13.85 0.24 -16.70
N ASP A 190 -15.04 -0.28 -16.43
CA ASP A 190 -16.31 0.14 -17.03
C ASP A 190 -17.05 1.21 -16.21
N GLY A 191 -16.41 1.74 -15.16
CA GLY A 191 -17.00 2.74 -14.26
C GLY A 191 -17.92 2.17 -13.18
N THR A 192 -18.13 0.85 -13.15
CA THR A 192 -18.79 0.18 -12.02
C THR A 192 -17.86 0.09 -10.81
N TYR A 193 -18.34 -0.48 -9.72
CA TYR A 193 -17.64 -0.60 -8.45
C TYR A 193 -17.55 -2.06 -8.01
N SER A 194 -16.60 -2.33 -7.11
CA SER A 194 -16.57 -3.58 -6.38
C SER A 194 -16.73 -3.39 -4.88
N VAL A 195 -17.50 -4.28 -4.27
CA VAL A 195 -17.89 -4.28 -2.87
C VAL A 195 -17.36 -5.54 -2.20
N VAL A 196 -16.61 -5.36 -1.13
CA VAL A 196 -16.01 -6.46 -0.35
C VAL A 196 -16.45 -6.29 1.09
N PRO A 197 -17.48 -7.02 1.57
CA PRO A 197 -17.83 -7.04 2.98
C PRO A 197 -16.67 -7.60 3.81
N ARG A 198 -16.59 -7.18 5.07
CA ARG A 198 -15.59 -7.69 6.02
C ARG A 198 -15.97 -9.12 6.41
N MET A 199 -14.99 -10.03 6.35
CA MET A 199 -15.07 -11.40 6.89
C MET A 199 -13.88 -11.56 7.84
N TRP A 200 -14.14 -11.49 9.14
CA TRP A 200 -13.08 -11.41 10.16
C TRP A 200 -12.23 -12.68 10.16
N GLY A 201 -10.92 -12.55 9.96
CA GLY A 201 -10.01 -13.68 9.82
C GLY A 201 -10.33 -14.64 8.66
N GLY A 202 -11.21 -14.24 7.74
CA GLY A 202 -11.72 -15.09 6.67
C GLY A 202 -12.89 -16.02 7.06
N ILE A 203 -13.48 -15.81 8.24
CA ILE A 203 -14.65 -16.57 8.72
C ILE A 203 -15.95 -15.93 8.26
N THR A 204 -16.95 -16.78 7.98
CA THR A 204 -18.31 -16.36 7.66
C THR A 204 -19.33 -17.38 8.15
N THR A 205 -20.61 -16.99 8.17
CA THR A 205 -21.74 -17.86 8.50
C THR A 205 -22.59 -18.19 7.26
N PRO A 206 -23.42 -19.26 7.29
CA PRO A 206 -24.38 -19.51 6.24
C PRO A 206 -25.37 -18.35 6.00
N ASP A 207 -25.70 -17.58 7.04
CA ASP A 207 -26.63 -16.43 6.93
C ASP A 207 -25.97 -15.25 6.21
N GLU A 208 -24.72 -14.94 6.53
CA GLU A 208 -23.91 -13.95 5.80
C GLU A 208 -23.70 -14.36 4.33
N LEU A 209 -23.43 -15.64 4.07
CA LEU A 209 -23.29 -16.16 2.70
C LEU A 209 -24.60 -16.04 1.92
N ARG A 210 -25.75 -16.31 2.55
CA ARG A 210 -27.07 -16.08 1.93
C ARG A 210 -27.30 -14.60 1.67
N ALA A 211 -26.98 -13.71 2.61
CA ALA A 211 -27.09 -12.27 2.40
C ALA A 211 -26.24 -11.77 1.21
N ILE A 212 -25.00 -12.26 1.07
CA ILE A 212 -24.15 -11.95 -0.09
C ILE A 212 -24.79 -12.44 -1.40
N ALA A 213 -25.35 -13.66 -1.41
CA ALA A 213 -26.04 -14.21 -2.58
C ALA A 213 -27.29 -13.40 -2.93
N ASP A 214 -28.13 -13.08 -1.94
CA ASP A 214 -29.36 -12.30 -2.12
C ASP A 214 -29.05 -10.90 -2.66
N VAL A 215 -27.99 -10.25 -2.17
CA VAL A 215 -27.51 -8.96 -2.69
C VAL A 215 -27.02 -9.09 -4.14
N ALA A 216 -26.25 -10.14 -4.45
CA ALA A 216 -25.79 -10.38 -5.81
C ALA A 216 -26.96 -10.55 -6.79
N ASP A 217 -27.98 -11.34 -6.40
CA ASP A 217 -29.18 -11.55 -7.22
C ASP A 217 -30.03 -10.28 -7.32
N LYS A 218 -30.33 -9.61 -6.20
CA LYS A 218 -31.19 -8.41 -6.17
C LYS A 218 -30.67 -7.28 -7.05
N PHE A 219 -29.36 -7.03 -7.01
CA PHE A 219 -28.73 -5.96 -7.79
C PHE A 219 -28.14 -6.44 -9.11
N GLN A 220 -28.37 -7.71 -9.48
CA GLN A 220 -27.90 -8.33 -10.72
C GLN A 220 -26.37 -8.16 -10.88
N ILE A 221 -25.62 -8.36 -9.79
CA ILE A 221 -24.17 -8.21 -9.75
C ILE A 221 -23.55 -9.39 -10.52
N PRO A 222 -22.84 -9.13 -11.63
CA PRO A 222 -22.48 -10.18 -12.58
C PRO A 222 -21.38 -11.12 -12.10
N THR A 223 -20.62 -10.77 -11.06
CA THR A 223 -19.48 -11.58 -10.63
C THR A 223 -19.27 -11.54 -9.12
N VAL A 224 -19.19 -12.74 -8.54
CA VAL A 224 -18.84 -12.99 -7.14
C VAL A 224 -17.50 -13.75 -7.11
N LYS A 225 -16.47 -13.17 -6.48
CA LYS A 225 -15.10 -13.70 -6.53
C LYS A 225 -14.50 -13.90 -5.14
N VAL A 226 -13.99 -15.09 -4.87
CA VAL A 226 -13.13 -15.32 -3.69
C VAL A 226 -11.76 -14.70 -3.91
N THR A 227 -11.32 -13.88 -2.97
CA THR A 227 -10.06 -13.13 -3.00
C THR A 227 -8.93 -13.85 -2.25
N GLY A 228 -7.68 -13.51 -2.58
CA GLY A 228 -6.52 -14.06 -1.86
C GLY A 228 -6.40 -13.66 -0.38
N GLY A 229 -7.25 -12.74 0.10
CA GLY A 229 -7.37 -12.37 1.51
C GLY A 229 -8.50 -13.10 2.24
N GLN A 230 -8.99 -14.22 1.72
CA GLN A 230 -10.10 -15.00 2.30
C GLN A 230 -11.41 -14.20 2.44
N ARG A 231 -11.73 -13.41 1.42
CA ARG A 231 -12.98 -12.61 1.37
C ARG A 231 -13.70 -12.76 0.05
N ILE A 232 -14.97 -12.37 0.00
CA ILE A 232 -15.80 -12.37 -1.21
C ILE A 232 -15.89 -10.94 -1.78
N ASP A 233 -15.66 -10.80 -3.08
CA ASP A 233 -15.73 -9.55 -3.85
C ASP A 233 -16.91 -9.59 -4.82
N LEU A 234 -17.78 -8.61 -4.73
CA LEU A 234 -18.94 -8.37 -5.58
C LEU A 234 -18.54 -7.34 -6.64
N LEU A 235 -18.38 -7.77 -7.89
CA LEU A 235 -17.82 -6.96 -8.99
C LEU A 235 -18.93 -6.60 -9.98
N GLY A 236 -19.03 -5.31 -10.34
CA GLY A 236 -20.02 -4.80 -11.29
C GLY A 236 -21.16 -4.00 -10.66
N VAL A 237 -20.99 -3.52 -9.43
CA VAL A 237 -21.99 -2.73 -8.70
C VAL A 237 -22.07 -1.32 -9.28
N LYS A 238 -23.26 -0.84 -9.64
CA LYS A 238 -23.39 0.56 -10.09
C LYS A 238 -23.21 1.53 -8.93
N LYS A 239 -22.74 2.73 -9.21
CA LYS A 239 -22.42 3.71 -8.17
C LYS A 239 -23.66 4.07 -7.34
N GLU A 240 -24.77 4.28 -8.02
CA GLU A 240 -26.07 4.63 -7.45
C GLU A 240 -26.67 3.52 -6.56
N ASP A 241 -26.28 2.27 -6.80
CA ASP A 241 -26.75 1.12 -6.03
C ASP A 241 -25.93 0.89 -4.75
N LEU A 242 -24.75 1.52 -4.62
CA LEU A 242 -23.86 1.32 -3.47
C LEU A 242 -24.56 1.52 -2.11
N PRO A 243 -25.35 2.60 -1.87
CA PRO A 243 -26.03 2.76 -0.58
C PRO A 243 -27.00 1.62 -0.26
N ALA A 244 -27.75 1.12 -1.25
CA ALA A 244 -28.73 0.05 -1.06
C ALA A 244 -28.06 -1.33 -0.91
N VAL A 245 -26.98 -1.59 -1.66
CA VAL A 245 -26.15 -2.79 -1.51
C VAL A 245 -25.59 -2.87 -0.08
N TRP A 246 -25.02 -1.76 0.43
CA TRP A 246 -24.49 -1.74 1.79
C TRP A 246 -25.57 -1.75 2.86
N ALA A 247 -26.76 -1.20 2.61
CA ALA A 247 -27.89 -1.33 3.53
C ALA A 247 -28.26 -2.80 3.78
N ASP A 248 -28.37 -3.60 2.71
CA ASP A 248 -28.70 -5.02 2.79
C ASP A 248 -27.57 -5.83 3.48
N LEU A 249 -26.30 -5.56 3.14
CA LEU A 249 -25.15 -6.21 3.78
C LEU A 249 -25.03 -5.85 5.27
N ASN A 250 -25.26 -4.58 5.63
CA ASN A 250 -25.24 -4.12 7.03
C ASN A 250 -26.38 -4.74 7.84
N ALA A 251 -27.55 -4.96 7.23
CA ALA A 251 -28.66 -5.65 7.89
C ALA A 251 -28.31 -7.10 8.26
N ALA A 252 -27.38 -7.74 7.53
CA ALA A 252 -26.80 -9.04 7.86
C ALA A 252 -25.57 -8.96 8.79
N GLY A 253 -25.23 -7.78 9.30
CA GLY A 253 -24.09 -7.55 10.20
C GLY A 253 -22.73 -7.38 9.51
N MET A 254 -22.71 -7.28 8.17
CA MET A 254 -21.46 -7.19 7.40
C MET A 254 -21.04 -5.75 7.13
N VAL A 255 -19.99 -5.28 7.81
CA VAL A 255 -19.43 -3.93 7.63
C VAL A 255 -18.49 -3.82 6.43
N SER A 256 -18.06 -2.59 6.09
CA SER A 256 -17.07 -2.38 5.04
C SER A 256 -15.74 -3.11 5.28
N GLY A 257 -15.32 -3.90 4.28
CA GLY A 257 -14.01 -4.55 4.28
C GLY A 257 -12.82 -3.62 4.03
N HIS A 258 -13.04 -2.33 3.71
CA HIS A 258 -11.96 -1.38 3.41
C HIS A 258 -10.94 -1.93 2.38
N ALA A 259 -11.40 -2.74 1.43
CA ALA A 259 -10.52 -3.60 0.62
C ALA A 259 -9.48 -2.84 -0.23
N TYR A 260 -9.71 -1.55 -0.43
CA TYR A 260 -8.87 -0.69 -1.27
C TYR A 260 -8.30 0.53 -0.54
N GLY A 261 -8.58 0.67 0.77
CA GLY A 261 -8.03 1.71 1.63
C GLY A 261 -6.49 1.69 1.70
N LYS A 262 -5.89 2.86 1.95
CA LYS A 262 -4.56 2.97 2.57
C LYS A 262 -4.72 2.75 4.08
N SER A 263 -5.07 1.52 4.41
CA SER A 263 -5.47 1.09 5.75
C SER A 263 -5.19 -0.41 5.91
N LEU A 264 -5.54 -0.98 7.07
CA LEU A 264 -5.65 -2.42 7.23
C LEU A 264 -6.68 -2.98 6.23
N ARG A 265 -6.23 -3.88 5.36
CA ARG A 265 -7.09 -4.53 4.38
C ARG A 265 -7.64 -5.87 4.85
N THR A 266 -6.79 -6.74 5.37
CA THR A 266 -7.16 -8.11 5.74
C THR A 266 -6.11 -8.69 6.67
N VAL A 267 -6.57 -9.54 7.59
CA VAL A 267 -5.73 -10.49 8.31
C VAL A 267 -6.07 -11.88 7.76
N LYS A 268 -5.16 -12.46 6.98
CA LYS A 268 -5.31 -13.84 6.48
C LYS A 268 -4.98 -14.81 7.61
N THR A 269 -5.78 -15.84 7.83
CA THR A 269 -5.51 -16.85 8.87
C THR A 269 -5.44 -18.25 8.26
N CYS A 270 -4.81 -19.19 8.96
CA CYS A 270 -5.12 -20.60 8.73
C CYS A 270 -6.06 -21.08 9.83
N VAL A 271 -6.56 -22.31 9.68
CA VAL A 271 -7.57 -22.89 10.59
C VAL A 271 -7.05 -23.25 11.99
N GLY A 272 -5.77 -22.98 12.30
CA GLY A 272 -5.17 -23.09 13.63
C GLY A 272 -5.39 -24.43 14.33
N THR A 273 -5.34 -24.40 15.67
CA THR A 273 -5.69 -25.53 16.55
C THR A 273 -7.16 -25.92 16.50
N ASP A 274 -8.03 -25.05 15.97
CA ASP A 274 -9.46 -25.31 15.86
C ASP A 274 -9.75 -26.52 14.97
N TRP A 275 -8.96 -26.70 13.90
CA TRP A 275 -9.20 -27.76 12.90
C TRP A 275 -7.96 -28.47 12.39
N CYS A 276 -6.78 -27.84 12.41
CA CYS A 276 -5.58 -28.43 11.83
C CYS A 276 -4.91 -29.37 12.83
N ARG A 277 -4.66 -30.62 12.43
CA ARG A 277 -3.86 -31.58 13.23
C ARG A 277 -2.43 -31.11 13.55
N PHE A 278 -1.95 -30.07 12.87
CA PHE A 278 -0.62 -29.49 13.05
C PHE A 278 -0.68 -28.05 13.60
N GLY A 279 -1.87 -27.56 13.94
CA GLY A 279 -2.02 -26.26 14.58
C GLY A 279 -1.33 -26.31 15.94
N THR A 280 -0.38 -25.42 16.14
CA THR A 280 0.31 -25.25 17.42
C THR A 280 -0.46 -24.30 18.33
N GLN A 281 -0.99 -23.20 17.77
CA GLN A 281 -1.85 -22.25 18.50
C GLN A 281 -3.07 -21.81 17.67
N ASP A 282 -4.00 -21.11 18.31
CA ASP A 282 -5.20 -20.56 17.70
C ASP A 282 -4.87 -19.32 16.84
N SER A 283 -4.54 -19.55 15.57
CA SER A 283 -4.32 -18.47 14.61
C SER A 283 -5.60 -17.77 14.16
N THR A 284 -6.75 -18.46 14.20
CA THR A 284 -8.02 -17.91 13.72
C THR A 284 -8.49 -16.82 14.69
N GLY A 285 -8.58 -17.16 15.98
CA GLY A 285 -8.97 -16.24 17.04
C GLY A 285 -7.99 -15.07 17.18
N LEU A 286 -6.69 -15.33 17.17
CA LEU A 286 -5.68 -14.26 17.18
C LEU A 286 -5.81 -13.34 15.95
N GLY A 287 -5.99 -13.91 14.77
CA GLY A 287 -6.18 -13.12 13.54
C GLY A 287 -7.42 -12.24 13.58
N ILE A 288 -8.54 -12.76 14.10
CA ILE A 288 -9.77 -11.99 14.31
C ILE A 288 -9.54 -10.86 15.33
N LYS A 289 -8.85 -11.12 16.45
CA LYS A 289 -8.51 -10.11 17.46
C LYS A 289 -7.68 -8.99 16.84
N LEU A 290 -6.63 -9.31 16.08
CA LEU A 290 -5.81 -8.33 15.37
C LEU A 290 -6.60 -7.54 14.34
N GLU A 291 -7.48 -8.20 13.58
CA GLU A 291 -8.28 -7.50 12.57
C GLU A 291 -9.24 -6.50 13.23
N LYS A 292 -9.93 -6.90 14.30
CA LYS A 292 -10.81 -6.01 15.08
C LYS A 292 -10.04 -4.95 15.86
N PHE A 293 -8.80 -5.21 16.24
CA PHE A 293 -7.95 -4.22 16.91
C PHE A 293 -7.53 -3.10 15.96
N MET A 294 -7.32 -3.42 14.68
CA MET A 294 -6.71 -2.51 13.71
C MET A 294 -7.65 -2.04 12.58
N TRP A 295 -8.87 -2.57 12.47
CA TRP A 295 -9.79 -2.14 11.42
C TRP A 295 -10.04 -0.64 11.52
N GLY A 296 -10.27 0.04 10.39
CA GLY A 296 -10.42 1.51 10.36
C GLY A 296 -9.12 2.30 10.47
N SER A 297 -8.00 1.70 10.90
CA SER A 297 -6.69 2.35 10.93
C SER A 297 -6.23 2.81 9.54
N TRP A 298 -6.02 4.11 9.36
CA TRP A 298 -5.29 4.62 8.19
C TRP A 298 -3.79 4.53 8.39
N THR A 299 -3.12 4.11 7.33
CA THR A 299 -1.68 3.89 7.25
C THR A 299 -1.14 4.55 5.99
N PRO A 300 0.18 4.82 5.90
CA PRO A 300 0.74 5.53 4.74
C PRO A 300 0.41 4.83 3.41
N HIS A 301 0.36 3.50 3.42
CA HIS A 301 -0.19 2.69 2.34
C HIS A 301 -0.97 1.49 2.91
N LYS A 302 -1.61 0.68 2.05
CA LYS A 302 -2.25 -0.60 2.42
C LYS A 302 -1.34 -1.48 3.30
N VAL A 303 -1.93 -2.04 4.35
CA VAL A 303 -1.31 -3.02 5.24
C VAL A 303 -2.12 -4.31 5.20
N LYS A 304 -1.44 -5.44 5.02
CA LYS A 304 -1.99 -6.79 5.08
C LYS A 304 -1.28 -7.58 6.15
N LEU A 305 -2.03 -8.34 6.93
CA LEU A 305 -1.51 -9.21 7.96
C LEU A 305 -1.74 -10.68 7.60
N GLY A 306 -0.93 -11.55 8.20
CA GLY A 306 -1.12 -12.99 8.15
C GLY A 306 -0.82 -13.61 9.50
N VAL A 307 -1.68 -14.50 9.98
CA VAL A 307 -1.49 -15.25 11.23
C VAL A 307 -1.53 -16.74 10.91
N SER A 308 -0.40 -17.40 11.09
CA SER A 308 -0.23 -18.84 10.83
C SER A 308 -0.09 -19.59 12.15
N GLY A 309 -0.95 -20.56 12.40
CA GLY A 309 -0.98 -21.33 13.65
C GLY A 309 0.18 -22.32 13.83
N CYS A 310 1.10 -22.43 12.87
CA CYS A 310 2.33 -23.22 12.95
C CYS A 310 3.36 -22.74 11.89
N PRO A 311 4.64 -23.18 11.97
CA PRO A 311 5.69 -22.80 11.02
C PRO A 311 5.46 -23.17 9.55
N ARG A 312 4.45 -24.00 9.24
CA ARG A 312 4.08 -24.32 7.84
C ARG A 312 3.50 -23.13 7.08
N ASN A 313 3.13 -22.08 7.79
CA ASN A 313 2.86 -20.78 7.22
C ASN A 313 1.74 -20.74 6.16
N CYS A 314 0.64 -21.48 6.37
CA CYS A 314 -0.48 -21.53 5.42
C CYS A 314 -1.16 -20.16 5.19
N ALA A 315 -1.00 -19.19 6.11
CA ALA A 315 -1.49 -17.83 5.92
C ALA A 315 -0.51 -16.92 5.13
N GLU A 316 0.64 -17.44 4.71
CA GLU A 316 1.72 -16.72 4.02
C GLU A 316 2.21 -15.50 4.82
N ALA A 317 2.26 -15.61 6.16
CA ALA A 317 2.61 -14.54 7.10
C ALA A 317 3.98 -13.91 6.76
N THR A 318 4.95 -14.73 6.33
CA THR A 318 6.32 -14.31 6.02
C THR A 318 6.48 -13.53 4.70
N CYS A 319 5.39 -13.17 4.02
CA CYS A 319 5.42 -12.24 2.88
C CYS A 319 4.32 -11.16 2.96
N LYS A 320 3.71 -10.99 4.14
CA LYS A 320 2.75 -9.92 4.43
C LYS A 320 3.45 -8.67 4.93
N ASP A 321 2.73 -7.56 5.00
CA ASP A 321 3.28 -6.32 5.56
C ASP A 321 3.68 -6.54 7.05
N ILE A 322 2.85 -7.29 7.80
CA ILE A 322 3.13 -7.80 9.15
C ILE A 322 2.66 -9.27 9.22
N GLY A 323 3.44 -10.15 9.82
CA GLY A 323 3.14 -11.57 9.95
C GLY A 323 3.26 -12.06 11.39
N VAL A 324 2.47 -13.06 11.76
CA VAL A 324 2.61 -13.81 13.01
C VAL A 324 2.70 -15.28 12.68
N VAL A 325 3.76 -15.94 13.13
CA VAL A 325 3.93 -17.39 13.04
C VAL A 325 3.91 -17.96 14.46
N CYS A 326 2.88 -18.72 14.78
CA CYS A 326 2.78 -19.39 16.06
C CYS A 326 3.76 -20.56 16.13
N VAL A 327 4.42 -20.68 17.28
CA VAL A 327 5.33 -21.76 17.65
C VAL A 327 4.97 -22.26 19.06
N ASP A 328 5.53 -23.40 19.48
CA ASP A 328 5.19 -23.99 20.79
C ASP A 328 5.58 -23.05 21.94
N SER A 329 6.62 -22.23 21.74
CA SER A 329 7.16 -21.29 22.72
C SER A 329 6.53 -19.88 22.65
N GLY A 330 5.51 -19.65 21.83
CA GLY A 330 4.88 -18.33 21.66
C GLY A 330 4.65 -17.93 20.20
N TYR A 331 4.93 -16.66 19.89
CA TYR A 331 4.55 -16.02 18.64
C TYR A 331 5.73 -15.27 18.03
N GLU A 332 6.21 -15.72 16.87
CA GLU A 332 7.22 -15.00 16.09
C GLU A 332 6.53 -13.89 15.27
N ILE A 333 6.88 -12.63 15.55
CA ILE A 333 6.35 -11.45 14.88
C ILE A 333 7.30 -11.06 13.76
N HIS A 334 6.76 -10.87 12.57
CA HIS A 334 7.48 -10.53 11.35
C HIS A 334 6.95 -9.23 10.73
N PHE A 335 7.78 -8.53 9.97
CA PHE A 335 7.35 -7.33 9.24
C PHE A 335 8.16 -7.09 7.96
N ALA A 336 7.80 -6.04 7.22
CA ALA A 336 8.52 -5.60 6.01
C ALA A 336 8.48 -6.58 4.83
N GLY A 337 7.47 -7.46 4.75
CA GLY A 337 7.26 -8.35 3.61
C GLY A 337 6.48 -7.72 2.46
N ALA A 338 6.59 -8.34 1.27
CA ALA A 338 5.83 -7.97 0.09
C ALA A 338 5.61 -9.17 -0.84
N ALA A 339 4.40 -9.28 -1.41
CA ALA A 339 4.04 -10.28 -2.42
C ALA A 339 3.35 -9.63 -3.63
N GLY A 340 3.91 -8.51 -4.10
CA GLY A 340 3.37 -7.73 -5.22
C GLY A 340 4.36 -7.68 -6.38
N MET A 341 4.55 -6.48 -6.94
CA MET A 341 5.56 -6.22 -7.98
C MET A 341 6.99 -6.51 -7.51
N HIS A 342 7.21 -6.40 -6.20
CA HIS A 342 8.41 -6.88 -5.52
C HIS A 342 7.98 -7.99 -4.56
N VAL A 343 8.66 -9.12 -4.65
CA VAL A 343 8.52 -10.24 -3.72
C VAL A 343 9.65 -10.15 -2.72
N LYS A 344 9.30 -9.96 -1.45
CA LYS A 344 10.23 -9.78 -0.34
C LYS A 344 9.73 -10.59 0.85
N GLY A 345 10.59 -11.46 1.37
CA GLY A 345 10.36 -12.11 2.65
C GLY A 345 10.36 -11.08 3.77
N THR A 346 9.58 -11.32 4.82
CA THR A 346 9.61 -10.50 6.03
C THR A 346 10.90 -10.69 6.82
N GLU A 347 11.23 -9.70 7.63
CA GLU A 347 12.24 -9.80 8.68
C GLU A 347 11.57 -10.12 10.01
N VAL A 348 12.26 -10.87 10.88
CA VAL A 348 11.78 -11.13 12.25
C VAL A 348 11.96 -9.87 13.09
N LEU A 349 10.88 -9.43 13.73
CA LEU A 349 10.91 -8.35 14.71
C LEU A 349 11.37 -8.89 16.07
N CYS A 350 10.62 -9.86 16.61
CA CYS A 350 10.89 -10.53 17.88
C CYS A 350 9.99 -11.75 18.05
N THR A 351 10.19 -12.50 19.15
CA THR A 351 9.26 -13.52 19.63
C THR A 351 8.66 -13.06 20.96
N VAL A 352 7.35 -13.26 21.14
CA VAL A 352 6.62 -12.93 22.38
C VAL A 352 5.84 -14.15 22.87
N GLU A 353 5.47 -14.18 24.15
CA GLU A 353 4.85 -15.37 24.77
C GLU A 353 3.32 -15.35 24.65
N THR A 354 2.72 -14.16 24.67
CA THR A 354 1.26 -14.01 24.79
C THR A 354 0.63 -13.26 23.62
N GLU A 355 -0.65 -13.54 23.34
CA GLU A 355 -1.42 -12.79 22.34
C GLU A 355 -1.53 -11.29 22.68
N ALA A 356 -1.58 -10.94 23.97
CA ALA A 356 -1.64 -9.55 24.41
C ALA A 356 -0.38 -8.77 23.99
N GLU A 357 0.79 -9.41 24.13
CA GLU A 357 2.04 -8.85 23.60
C GLU A 357 2.03 -8.77 22.08
N VAL A 358 1.46 -9.76 21.37
CA VAL A 358 1.31 -9.67 19.90
C VAL A 358 0.54 -8.40 19.51
N LEU A 359 -0.59 -8.12 20.17
CA LEU A 359 -1.36 -6.90 19.92
C LEU A 359 -0.56 -5.63 20.24
N GLU A 360 0.13 -5.60 21.38
CA GLU A 360 0.94 -4.44 21.81
C GLU A 360 2.06 -4.14 20.81
N TYR A 361 2.86 -5.14 20.44
CA TYR A 361 4.01 -4.97 19.55
C TYR A 361 3.57 -4.60 18.13
N ILE A 362 2.51 -5.21 17.61
CA ILE A 362 1.97 -4.87 16.28
C ILE A 362 1.33 -3.47 16.29
N GLY A 363 0.63 -3.10 17.37
CA GLY A 363 0.09 -1.75 17.56
C GLY A 363 1.20 -0.70 17.55
N ALA A 364 2.26 -0.93 18.33
CA ALA A 364 3.43 -0.06 18.39
C ALA A 364 4.16 0.05 17.05
N LEU A 365 4.46 -1.06 16.38
CA LEU A 365 5.08 -1.09 15.05
C LEU A 365 4.23 -0.34 14.02
N THR A 366 2.92 -0.54 14.06
CA THR A 366 2.00 0.14 13.14
C THR A 366 1.97 1.64 13.41
N GLN A 367 1.98 2.06 14.67
CA GLN A 367 2.06 3.48 15.02
C GLN A 367 3.38 4.10 14.55
N LEU A 368 4.50 3.40 14.75
CA LEU A 368 5.81 3.88 14.29
C LEU A 368 5.81 4.08 12.77
N TYR A 369 5.29 3.11 12.02
CA TYR A 369 5.12 3.22 10.58
C TYR A 369 4.15 4.36 10.20
N ARG A 370 3.07 4.57 10.96
CA ARG A 370 2.17 5.72 10.74
C ARG A 370 2.88 7.05 10.96
N GLU A 371 3.72 7.16 11.98
CA GLU A 371 4.45 8.38 12.37
C GLU A 371 5.65 8.71 11.48
N GLN A 372 6.22 7.71 10.79
CA GLN A 372 7.45 7.90 9.98
C GLN A 372 7.28 7.62 8.49
N GLY A 373 6.29 6.82 8.08
CA GLY A 373 6.08 6.46 6.69
C GLY A 373 5.55 7.63 5.86
N ARG A 374 6.12 7.81 4.66
CA ARG A 374 5.63 8.81 3.70
C ARG A 374 4.33 8.30 3.08
N TYR A 375 3.39 9.18 2.77
CA TYR A 375 2.13 8.77 2.13
C TYR A 375 2.40 8.01 0.83
N LEU A 376 1.70 6.89 0.63
CA LEU A 376 1.92 5.86 -0.39
C LEU A 376 3.20 5.03 -0.28
N GLU A 377 4.01 5.20 0.77
CA GLU A 377 5.16 4.35 1.05
C GLU A 377 4.70 3.02 1.68
N ARG A 378 5.10 1.88 1.12
CA ARG A 378 4.83 0.55 1.71
C ARG A 378 5.72 0.31 2.93
N ILE A 379 5.25 -0.48 3.89
CA ILE A 379 6.04 -0.77 5.12
C ILE A 379 7.44 -1.31 4.82
N TYR A 380 7.60 -2.16 3.79
CA TYR A 380 8.93 -2.66 3.42
C TYR A 380 9.86 -1.58 2.88
N LYS A 381 9.33 -0.60 2.13
CA LYS A 381 10.09 0.55 1.62
C LYS A 381 10.44 1.52 2.73
N TRP A 382 9.49 1.73 3.66
CA TRP A 382 9.72 2.50 4.86
C TRP A 382 10.86 1.86 5.67
N ALA A 383 10.80 0.55 5.92
CA ALA A 383 11.84 -0.18 6.63
C ALA A 383 13.20 -0.12 5.92
N ASP A 384 13.24 -0.17 4.58
CA ASP A 384 14.48 0.00 3.81
C ASP A 384 15.04 1.43 3.95
N ARG A 385 14.17 2.45 4.01
CA ARG A 385 14.57 3.86 4.15
C ARG A 385 15.02 4.22 5.56
N VAL A 386 14.28 3.81 6.59
CA VAL A 386 14.59 4.17 7.98
C VAL A 386 15.55 3.19 8.64
N GLY A 387 15.70 1.99 8.08
CA GLY A 387 16.51 0.91 8.63
C GLY A 387 15.70 -0.02 9.53
N LEU A 388 15.83 -1.32 9.33
CA LEU A 388 15.15 -2.37 10.11
C LEU A 388 15.46 -2.27 11.62
N LYS A 389 16.68 -1.86 11.97
CA LYS A 389 17.12 -1.68 13.35
C LYS A 389 16.30 -0.65 14.11
N VAL A 390 15.81 0.39 13.45
CA VAL A 390 14.97 1.42 14.11
C VAL A 390 13.70 0.79 14.68
N ALA A 391 13.10 -0.18 14.00
CA ALA A 391 11.95 -0.91 14.51
C ALA A 391 12.33 -1.80 15.70
N GLN A 392 13.49 -2.47 15.66
CA GLN A 392 13.98 -3.28 16.78
C GLN A 392 14.27 -2.40 18.01
N GLU A 393 15.01 -1.32 17.85
CA GLU A 393 15.37 -0.38 18.92
C GLU A 393 14.12 0.24 19.58
N GLN A 394 13.17 0.76 18.78
CA GLN A 394 12.02 1.50 19.34
C GLN A 394 10.82 0.64 19.75
N VAL A 395 10.68 -0.56 19.20
CA VAL A 395 9.54 -1.45 19.51
C VAL A 395 9.96 -2.60 20.41
N VAL A 396 11.16 -3.15 20.25
CA VAL A 396 11.60 -4.34 21.00
C VAL A 396 12.45 -3.95 22.20
N GLU A 397 13.52 -3.21 21.98
CA GLU A 397 14.54 -2.90 23.01
C GLU A 397 14.06 -1.82 24.00
N ASP A 398 13.30 -0.83 23.53
CA ASP A 398 12.71 0.21 24.38
C ASP A 398 11.24 -0.09 24.72
N ALA A 399 11.03 -0.71 25.89
CA ALA A 399 9.71 -1.09 26.36
C ALA A 399 8.78 0.10 26.67
N GLU A 400 9.32 1.22 27.16
CA GLU A 400 8.51 2.40 27.46
C GLU A 400 8.09 3.08 26.16
N ARG A 401 9.01 3.21 25.21
CA ARG A 401 8.69 3.71 23.87
C ARG A 401 7.65 2.84 23.15
N ARG A 402 7.75 1.51 23.25
CA ARG A 402 6.75 0.58 22.71
C ARG A 402 5.36 0.85 23.30
N LYS A 403 5.26 0.98 24.63
CA LYS A 403 3.98 1.24 25.31
C LYS A 403 3.39 2.59 24.89
N GLU A 404 4.20 3.63 24.77
CA GLU A 404 3.76 4.94 24.28
C GLU A 404 3.22 4.88 22.85
N LEU A 405 3.94 4.19 21.94
CA LEU A 405 3.53 3.99 20.56
C LEU A 405 2.19 3.23 20.50
N ASN A 406 2.07 2.13 21.25
CA ASN A 406 0.83 1.38 21.32
C ASN A 406 -0.32 2.21 21.92
N ALA A 407 -0.07 2.99 22.98
CA ALA A 407 -1.08 3.86 23.58
C ALA A 407 -1.61 4.90 22.58
N ARG A 408 -0.73 5.53 21.78
CA ARG A 408 -1.14 6.44 20.70
C ARG A 408 -1.91 5.72 19.59
N PHE A 409 -1.52 4.49 19.25
CA PHE A 409 -2.27 3.66 18.32
C PHE A 409 -3.70 3.44 18.82
N VAL A 410 -3.86 2.95 20.05
CA VAL A 410 -5.14 2.65 20.70
C VAL A 410 -6.00 3.91 20.78
N TYR A 411 -5.43 5.03 21.24
CA TYR A 411 -6.14 6.31 21.29
C TYR A 411 -6.71 6.68 19.92
N SER A 412 -5.91 6.57 18.85
CA SER A 412 -6.39 6.90 17.51
C SER A 412 -7.50 5.97 17.00
N GLN A 413 -7.58 4.72 17.46
CA GLN A 413 -8.65 3.79 17.03
C GLN A 413 -10.03 4.22 17.54
N GLN A 414 -10.11 4.94 18.65
CA GLN A 414 -11.37 5.41 19.26
C GLN A 414 -12.19 6.28 18.30
N PHE A 415 -11.53 6.91 17.31
CA PHE A 415 -12.17 7.84 16.36
C PHE A 415 -12.38 7.24 14.97
N MET A 416 -11.76 6.10 14.67
CA MET A 416 -11.62 5.58 13.29
C MET A 416 -12.32 4.24 13.06
N GLN A 417 -12.79 3.58 14.12
CA GLN A 417 -13.47 2.28 14.09
C GLN A 417 -14.98 2.40 13.94
N ASN A 418 -15.42 3.18 12.95
CA ASN A 418 -16.82 3.27 12.55
C ASN A 418 -17.02 2.60 11.18
N ASP A 419 -18.15 1.95 10.99
CA ASP A 419 -18.52 1.48 9.65
C ASP A 419 -18.91 2.69 8.78
N PRO A 420 -18.18 2.97 7.69
CA PRO A 420 -18.45 4.14 6.86
C PRO A 420 -19.81 4.11 6.17
N TRP A 421 -20.44 2.93 6.07
CA TRP A 421 -21.73 2.75 5.42
C TRP A 421 -22.92 2.79 6.36
N ALA A 422 -22.72 2.65 7.67
CA ALA A 422 -23.81 2.68 8.65
C ALA A 422 -24.71 3.92 8.49
N GLU A 423 -24.12 5.11 8.36
CA GLU A 423 -24.86 6.37 8.14
C GLU A 423 -25.15 6.64 6.65
N ARG A 424 -24.24 6.27 5.74
CA ARG A 424 -24.39 6.56 4.31
C ARG A 424 -25.48 5.73 3.64
N ALA A 425 -25.64 4.48 4.07
CA ALA A 425 -26.75 3.62 3.66
C ALA A 425 -28.12 4.20 4.09
N GLN A 426 -28.14 5.08 5.09
CA GLN A 426 -29.34 5.79 5.57
C GLN A 426 -29.54 7.16 4.91
N GLY A 427 -28.70 7.54 3.95
CA GLY A 427 -28.85 8.77 3.16
C GLY A 427 -27.86 9.89 3.46
N LYS A 428 -26.88 9.70 4.36
CA LYS A 428 -25.78 10.66 4.53
C LYS A 428 -24.95 10.73 3.24
N ASP A 429 -24.69 11.94 2.75
CA ASP A 429 -23.98 12.24 1.49
C ASP A 429 -24.63 11.60 0.24
N ALA A 430 -25.96 11.45 0.21
CA ALA A 430 -26.68 10.79 -0.90
C ALA A 430 -26.44 11.46 -2.28
N GLU A 431 -26.12 12.75 -2.29
CA GLU A 431 -25.74 13.48 -3.50
C GLU A 431 -24.50 12.91 -4.20
N GLU A 432 -23.59 12.24 -3.47
CA GLU A 432 -22.42 11.60 -4.08
C GLU A 432 -22.79 10.40 -4.97
N PHE A 433 -23.93 9.77 -4.71
CA PHE A 433 -24.39 8.53 -5.37
C PHE A 433 -25.54 8.77 -6.35
N THR A 434 -26.06 9.99 -6.41
CA THR A 434 -27.13 10.33 -7.33
C THR A 434 -26.58 10.61 -8.73
N SER A 435 -27.08 9.91 -9.75
CA SER A 435 -26.76 10.22 -11.14
C SER A 435 -27.30 11.60 -11.52
N PHE A 436 -26.45 12.51 -12.00
CA PHE A 436 -26.91 13.78 -12.56
C PHE A 436 -27.77 13.51 -13.81
N ARG A 437 -29.08 13.76 -13.72
CA ARG A 437 -29.94 13.77 -14.91
C ARG A 437 -29.78 15.13 -15.59
N LEU A 438 -29.16 15.14 -16.77
CA LEU A 438 -29.01 16.32 -17.63
C LEU A 438 -30.33 17.04 -17.95
N SER A 439 -31.48 16.39 -17.72
CA SER A 439 -32.81 17.00 -17.86
C SER A 439 -33.09 18.16 -16.89
N GLN A 440 -32.25 18.40 -15.87
CA GLN A 440 -32.39 19.53 -14.95
C GLN A 440 -31.79 20.85 -15.46
N PHE A 441 -31.05 20.84 -16.57
CA PHE A 441 -30.58 22.07 -17.25
C PHE A 441 -31.49 22.47 -18.42
N GLY A 442 -32.80 22.28 -18.26
CA GLY A 442 -33.79 22.81 -19.19
C GLY A 442 -33.90 24.33 -19.08
N LYS A 443 -33.39 25.03 -20.11
CA LYS A 443 -33.57 26.46 -20.43
C LYS A 443 -32.80 27.47 -19.57
N VAL A 444 -31.52 27.63 -19.88
CA VAL A 444 -30.94 28.97 -20.05
C VAL A 444 -30.47 29.04 -21.49
N ALA A 445 -31.36 29.53 -22.36
CA ALA A 445 -31.08 29.88 -23.74
C ALA A 445 -31.17 31.40 -23.86
#